data_AF-A0A378WVW6-F1
#
_entry.id   AF-A0A378WVW6-F1
#
_cell.length_a   1.000
_cell.length_b   1.000
_cell.length_c   1.000
_cell.angle_alpha   90.00
_cell.angle_beta   90.00
_cell.angle_gamma   90.00
#
_symmetry.space_group_name_H-M   'P 1'
#
loop_
_entity.id
_entity.type
_entity.pdbx_description
1 polymer ?
#
loop_
_entity_poly.entity_id
_entity_poly.type
_entity_poly.pdbx_seq_one_letter_code
_entity_poly.pdbx_strand_id
1 'polypeptide(L)'
;MGLPLFDLDEPDGVLAEVNACRSTFPHHYIRVNAYDASYGRQTTALSFLVQRPADEPGFLVVRTETEDRRQHYGLRSYATEVPAGARYRD
;
A
#
# COMPACT_ATOMS: atom_id res chain seq x y z
N MET A 1 -10.27 5.77 10.36
CA MET A 1 -8.91 6.11 9.90
C MET A 1 -8.19 6.73 11.08
N GLY A 2 -7.16 6.06 11.59
CA GLY A 2 -6.39 6.55 12.74
C GLY A 2 -5.44 7.68 12.35
N LEU A 3 -5.11 8.53 13.32
CA LEU A 3 -4.01 9.49 13.18
C LEU A 3 -2.68 8.75 13.33
N PRO A 4 -1.57 9.28 12.78
CA PRO A 4 -0.25 8.76 13.11
C PRO A 4 -0.03 8.78 14.62
N LEU A 5 0.53 7.70 15.15
CA LEU A 5 0.86 7.58 16.57
C LEU A 5 2.25 8.20 16.79
N PHE A 6 2.30 9.26 17.60
CA PHE A 6 3.53 9.92 18.04
C PHE A 6 3.73 9.67 19.54
N ASP A 7 4.95 9.89 20.03
CA ASP A 7 5.31 9.80 21.44
C ASP A 7 4.89 8.46 22.11
N LEU A 8 5.10 7.36 21.37
CA LEU A 8 4.84 6.01 21.86
C LEU A 8 6.05 5.49 22.64
N ASP A 9 5.82 5.12 23.89
CA ASP A 9 6.83 4.45 24.71
C ASP A 9 6.83 2.93 24.47
N GLU A 10 5.65 2.32 24.30
CA GLU A 10 5.51 0.88 24.06
C GLU A 10 4.99 0.53 22.65
N PRO A 11 5.50 -0.56 22.04
CA PRO A 11 5.08 -1.01 20.71
C PRO A 11 3.65 -1.58 20.66
N ASP A 12 3.07 -1.94 21.81
CA ASP A 12 1.79 -2.66 21.90
C ASP A 12 0.62 -1.84 21.32
N GLY A 13 0.64 -0.51 21.49
CA GLY A 13 -0.35 0.38 20.89
C GLY A 13 -0.34 0.34 19.37
N VAL A 14 0.84 0.25 18.75
CA VAL A 14 0.98 0.10 17.29
C VAL A 14 0.44 -1.24 16.84
N LEU A 15 0.79 -2.31 17.55
CA LEU A 15 0.34 -3.67 17.20
C LEU A 15 -1.19 -3.82 17.33
N ALA A 16 -1.80 -3.19 18.33
CA ALA A 16 -3.25 -3.16 18.50
C ALA A 16 -3.95 -2.50 17.30
N GLU A 17 -3.48 -1.32 16.87
CA GLU A 17 -4.03 -0.62 15.70
C GLU A 17 -3.79 -1.39 14.39
N VAL A 18 -2.62 -2.02 14.23
CA VAL A 18 -2.36 -2.90 13.08
C VAL A 18 -3.35 -4.06 13.06
N ASN A 19 -3.57 -4.75 14.17
CA ASN A 19 -4.50 -5.88 14.24
C ASN A 19 -5.96 -5.45 14.02
N ALA A 20 -6.37 -4.29 14.52
CA ALA A 20 -7.68 -3.70 14.25
C ALA A 20 -7.87 -3.38 12.75
N CYS A 21 -6.84 -2.83 12.12
CA CYS A 21 -6.84 -2.53 10.68
C CYS A 21 -6.92 -3.81 9.83
N ARG A 22 -6.16 -4.86 10.18
CA ARG A 22 -6.20 -6.18 9.52
C ARG A 22 -7.60 -6.80 9.62
N SER A 23 -8.21 -6.73 10.80
CA SER A 23 -9.56 -7.27 11.04
C SER A 23 -10.63 -6.53 10.24
N THR A 24 -10.49 -5.21 10.08
CA THR A 24 -11.44 -4.38 9.33
C THR A 24 -11.28 -4.53 7.82
N PHE A 25 -10.05 -4.73 7.34
CA PHE A 25 -9.70 -4.79 5.91
C PHE A 25 -8.92 -6.07 5.56
N PRO A 26 -9.52 -7.26 5.68
CA PRO A 26 -8.78 -8.53 5.58
C PRO A 26 -8.14 -8.79 4.21
N HIS A 27 -8.73 -8.28 3.13
CA HIS A 27 -8.25 -8.49 1.76
C HIS A 27 -7.47 -7.30 1.19
N HIS A 28 -6.92 -6.44 2.05
CA HIS A 28 -6.18 -5.25 1.61
C HIS A 28 -4.68 -5.39 1.85
N TYR A 29 -3.90 -4.68 1.04
CA TYR A 29 -2.53 -4.35 1.44
C TYR A 29 -2.56 -3.40 2.62
N ILE A 30 -1.79 -3.73 3.66
CA ILE A 30 -1.59 -2.85 4.81
C ILE A 30 -0.09 -2.66 4.98
N ARG A 31 0.34 -1.41 5.15
CA ARG A 31 1.74 -1.05 5.40
C ARG A 31 1.87 -0.23 6.67
N VAL A 32 3.00 -0.41 7.35
CA VAL A 32 3.44 0.47 8.43
C VAL A 32 4.48 1.44 7.86
N ASN A 33 4.32 2.72 8.17
CA ASN A 33 5.30 3.76 7.84
C ASN A 33 5.81 4.38 9.14
N ALA A 34 7.12 4.47 9.31
CA ALA A 34 7.76 5.23 10.38
C ALA A 34 8.32 6.53 9.81
N TYR A 35 7.80 7.65 10.30
CA TYR A 35 8.25 8.98 9.94
C TYR A 35 9.34 9.44 10.91
N ASP A 36 10.41 10.02 10.37
CA ASP A 36 11.49 10.62 11.16
C ASP A 36 11.44 12.14 10.98
N ALA A 37 11.09 12.83 12.06
CA ALA A 37 10.92 14.27 12.13
C ALA A 37 12.23 15.04 12.38
N SER A 38 13.36 14.35 12.54
CA SER A 38 14.66 14.96 12.82
C SER A 38 15.04 15.98 11.74
N TYR A 39 15.64 17.08 12.17
CA TYR A 39 16.11 18.14 11.27
C TYR A 39 17.05 17.57 10.20
N GLY A 40 16.80 17.92 8.94
CA GLY A 40 17.55 17.42 7.78
C GLY A 40 17.05 16.09 7.21
N ARG A 41 16.12 15.38 7.87
CA ARG A 41 15.50 14.15 7.32
C ARG A 41 14.03 14.33 6.94
N GLN A 42 13.17 14.67 7.89
CA GLN A 42 11.75 15.03 7.70
C GLN A 42 11.01 14.19 6.64
N THR A 43 11.18 12.87 6.70
CA THR A 43 10.66 11.93 5.69
C THR A 43 10.40 10.54 6.30
N THR A 44 9.82 9.65 5.51
CA THR A 44 9.64 8.25 5.91
C THR A 44 11.00 7.58 6.06
N ALA A 45 11.33 7.14 7.26
CA ALA A 45 12.56 6.41 7.54
C ALA A 45 12.44 4.91 7.24
N LEU A 46 11.25 4.33 7.38
CA LEU A 46 10.98 2.93 7.15
C LEU A 46 9.55 2.72 6.63
N SER A 47 9.37 1.82 5.66
CA SER A 47 8.06 1.42 5.12
C SER A 47 8.08 -0.06 4.78
N PHE A 48 7.16 -0.84 5.35
CA PHE A 48 7.05 -2.27 5.07
C PHE A 48 5.59 -2.75 5.10
N LEU A 49 5.31 -3.82 4.36
CA LEU A 49 4.00 -4.45 4.33
C LEU A 49 3.80 -5.36 5.56
N VAL A 50 2.62 -5.26 6.16
CA VAL A 50 2.17 -6.10 7.28
C VAL A 50 0.97 -6.98 6.89
N GLN A 51 0.37 -6.73 5.73
CA GLN A 51 -0.66 -7.59 5.14
C GLN A 51 -0.63 -7.48 3.61
N ARG A 52 -0.96 -8.59 2.95
CA ARG A 52 -1.24 -8.68 1.52
C ARG A 52 -2.55 -9.44 1.32
N PRO A 53 -3.28 -9.21 0.24
CA PRO A 53 -4.35 -10.11 -0.18
C PRO A 53 -3.81 -11.52 -0.43
N ALA A 54 -4.68 -12.54 -0.34
CA ALA A 54 -4.30 -13.93 -0.54
C ALA A 54 -3.79 -14.16 -1.98
N ASP A 55 -4.53 -13.63 -2.96
CA ASP A 55 -4.19 -13.69 -4.37
C ASP A 55 -3.92 -12.29 -4.95
N GLU A 56 -2.74 -12.11 -5.56
CA GLU A 56 -2.34 -10.91 -6.26
C GLU A 56 -2.22 -11.20 -7.77
N PRO A 57 -3.19 -10.78 -8.60
CA PRO A 57 -3.18 -11.08 -10.04
C PRO A 57 -2.08 -10.31 -10.80
N GLY A 58 -1.50 -9.26 -10.20
CA GLY A 58 -0.40 -8.50 -10.78
C GLY A 58 -0.87 -7.41 -11.74
N PHE A 59 -0.10 -7.21 -12.82
CA PHE A 59 -0.23 -6.02 -13.68
C PHE A 59 -0.18 -6.35 -15.16
N LEU A 60 -0.95 -5.59 -15.94
CA LEU A 60 -0.84 -5.46 -17.37
C LEU A 60 0.10 -4.31 -17.73
N VAL A 61 1.04 -4.56 -18.64
CA VAL A 61 1.85 -3.52 -19.29
C VAL A 61 1.22 -3.19 -20.64
N VAL A 62 0.59 -2.03 -20.73
CA VAL A 62 0.03 -1.48 -21.96
C VAL A 62 1.14 -0.79 -22.73
N ARG A 63 1.33 -1.17 -24.00
CA ARG A 63 2.30 -0.55 -24.91
C ARG A 63 1.53 0.11 -26.04
N THR A 64 1.62 1.43 -26.14
CA THR A 64 1.03 2.20 -27.24
C THR A 64 2.13 2.63 -28.17
N GLU A 65 2.09 2.18 -29.42
CA GLU A 65 3.02 2.63 -30.46
C GLU A 65 2.78 4.11 -30.75
N THR A 66 3.86 4.86 -30.88
CA THR A 66 3.83 6.28 -31.28
C THR A 66 4.77 6.49 -32.47
N GLU A 67 5.27 7.71 -32.68
CA GLU A 67 6.14 8.01 -33.81
C GLU A 67 7.41 7.12 -33.81
N ASP A 68 7.78 6.65 -35.00
CA ASP A 68 8.90 5.75 -35.23
C ASP A 68 8.82 4.46 -34.40
N ARG A 69 9.89 4.12 -33.67
CA ARG A 69 9.98 2.94 -32.79
C ARG A 69 9.74 3.30 -31.33
N ARG A 70 9.02 4.39 -31.06
CA ARG A 70 8.68 4.81 -29.70
C ARG A 70 7.45 4.07 -29.20
N GLN A 71 7.45 3.78 -27.90
CA GLN A 71 6.32 3.20 -27.20
C GLN A 71 6.05 3.99 -25.93
N HIS A 72 4.78 4.33 -25.72
CA HIS A 72 4.30 4.84 -24.43
C HIS A 72 3.84 3.67 -23.58
N TYR A 73 4.38 3.57 -22.36
CA TYR A 73 4.08 2.51 -21.42
C TYR A 73 3.04 2.96 -20.41
N GLY A 74 1.99 2.16 -20.24
CA GLY A 74 1.04 2.26 -19.15
C GLY A 74 1.10 1.00 -18.28
N LEU A 75 1.09 1.16 -16.96
CA LEU A 75 0.95 0.05 -16.03
C LEU A 75 -0.48 0.06 -15.47
N ARG A 76 -1.18 -1.08 -15.54
CA ARG A 76 -2.52 -1.25 -14.95
C ARG A 76 -2.53 -2.49 -14.07
N SER A 77 -3.09 -2.40 -12.86
CA SER A 77 -3.29 -3.57 -12.01
C SER A 77 -4.55 -4.32 -12.43
N TYR A 78 -4.50 -5.65 -12.57
CA TYR A 78 -5.68 -6.44 -12.89
C TYR A 78 -6.78 -6.32 -11.82
N ALA A 79 -6.39 -6.15 -10.56
CA ALA A 79 -7.34 -5.91 -9.48
C ALA A 79 -8.16 -4.61 -9.64
N THR A 80 -7.73 -3.68 -10.50
CA THR A 80 -8.44 -2.42 -10.74
C THR A 80 -9.50 -2.48 -11.83
N GLU A 81 -9.69 -3.63 -12.48
CA GLU A 81 -10.81 -3.87 -13.40
C GLU A 81 -12.17 -3.87 -12.69
N VAL A 82 -12.18 -4.18 -11.38
CA VAL A 82 -13.35 -4.04 -10.53
C VAL A 82 -13.26 -2.79 -9.63
N PRO A 83 -14.40 -2.20 -9.23
CA PRO A 83 -14.43 -1.00 -8.39
C PRO A 83 -13.71 -1.18 -7.05
N ALA A 84 -13.27 -0.06 -6.46
CA ALA A 84 -12.71 -0.05 -5.12
C ALA A 84 -13.70 -0.69 -4.11
N GLY A 85 -13.17 -1.48 -3.18
CA GLY A 85 -13.98 -2.26 -2.24
C GLY A 85 -14.39 -3.65 -2.74
N ALA A 86 -14.52 -3.87 -4.05
CA ALA A 86 -14.79 -5.19 -4.65
C ALA A 86 -13.51 -5.95 -5.07
N ARG A 87 -12.34 -5.30 -4.99
CA ARG A 87 -11.04 -5.86 -5.35
C ARG A 87 -10.58 -6.91 -4.34
N TYR A 88 -9.86 -7.93 -4.81
CA TYR A 88 -9.26 -8.99 -4.00
C TYR A 88 -10.24 -9.77 -3.11
N ARG A 89 -11.53 -9.73 -3.45
CA ARG A 89 -12.52 -10.62 -2.84
C ARG A 89 -12.41 -11.96 -3.56
N ASP A 90 -12.14 -13.01 -2.80
CA ASP A 90 -12.37 -14.38 -3.25
C ASP A 90 -13.87 -14.59 -3.52
#